data_AF-A0A3P1XSS9-F1
#
_entry.id   AF-A0A3P1XSS9-F1
#
_cell.length_a   1.000
_cell.length_b   1.000
_cell.length_c   1.000
_cell.angle_alpha   90.00
_cell.angle_beta   90.00
_cell.angle_gamma   90.00
#
_symmetry.space_group_name_H-M   'P 1'
#
loop_
_entity.id
_entity.type
_entity.pdbx_description
1 polymer ?
#
loop_
_entity_poly.entity_id
_entity_poly.type
_entity_poly.pdbx_seq_one_letter_code
_entity_poly.pdbx_strand_id
1 'polypeptide(L)'
;MQLFDSASAGTQDLSVSSVDLIVERIKKAITTGKLNVGERLPSEPEIAAQFGVAVVTLRKALAKLRKEGIVQTTRGRNGGTFIAQSPVPNVQLLKDSLLATSTDTLRDFFDEQCAVSGTAARLAAQRLPLGAQTRLPELMFRARDAKTPRECALTDNRFHFEIAVLSNSNRLLLAEQRLYSELSPFLWETEITEASSAAAYRDHLDITMAIEQGDPDKAEKLAVAHVEHNMRLILEGKNRLQLALASATPAGTTAERVAEAAAAAAAASAAASSEDKAVAARKAAQRMGEALGNHLTELFTDLEALNSGIIGFISGNSADNNVNITPTNRREIKLLAADFLDAHPRVDGCGLVLARSTAHKSQGQLEWWVREDEGRFARYAFGVTPESERFYDYEQLPWFITSYEHGTIGAVGPYLDYLGVEANIITFTTPATLDGKRVGIIGLDITVADFEEELMPLLMHTEIDAVITNSHGTVLLSNTPEQLPGTLLQEASGIFDQIKIQPLDSGIQLFYRPRVGKR
;
A
#
# COMPACT_ATOMS: atom_id res chain seq x y z
N MET A 1 12.74 -11.80 11.84
CA MET A 1 11.64 -10.83 11.69
C MET A 1 12.16 -9.48 12.14
N GLN A 2 12.23 -8.51 11.23
CA GLN A 2 12.65 -7.15 11.54
C GLN A 2 11.47 -6.48 12.24
N LEU A 3 11.59 -6.16 13.54
CA LEU A 3 10.47 -5.63 14.33
C LEU A 3 10.35 -4.10 14.22
N PHE A 4 11.43 -3.45 13.76
CA PHE A 4 11.54 -2.01 13.68
C PHE A 4 12.13 -1.62 12.33
N ASP A 5 11.49 -0.65 11.66
CA ASP A 5 11.98 -0.14 10.38
C ASP A 5 13.39 0.45 10.57
N SER A 6 14.29 0.18 9.63
CA SER A 6 15.63 0.79 9.62
C SER A 6 15.49 2.31 9.60
N ALA A 7 16.41 3.02 10.26
CA ALA A 7 16.41 4.48 10.21
C ALA A 7 16.69 4.93 8.77
N SER A 8 15.66 5.22 7.98
CA SER A 8 15.80 6.13 6.86
C SER A 8 16.19 7.49 7.45
N ALA A 9 17.35 7.98 7.04
CA ALA A 9 17.90 9.25 7.48
C ALA A 9 17.23 10.41 6.75
N GLY A 10 15.90 10.53 6.88
CA GLY A 10 15.15 11.70 6.44
C GLY A 10 15.15 12.75 7.55
N THR A 11 15.81 13.87 7.28
CA THR A 11 15.78 15.17 7.99
C THR A 11 15.34 15.15 9.47
N GLN A 12 16.19 14.62 10.36
CA GLN A 12 15.95 14.73 11.80
C GLN A 12 16.47 16.06 12.35
N ASP A 13 15.55 16.83 12.95
CA ASP A 13 15.85 17.93 13.84
C ASP A 13 16.85 17.47 14.93
N LEU A 14 18.00 18.14 15.02
CA LEU A 14 19.16 17.80 15.88
C LEU A 14 18.87 17.94 17.39
N SER A 15 17.59 17.97 17.80
CA SER A 15 17.12 18.24 19.15
C SER A 15 16.62 17.00 19.91
N VAL A 16 16.42 15.85 19.25
CA VAL A 16 15.84 14.63 19.87
C VAL A 16 16.91 13.57 20.17
N SER A 17 17.01 13.14 21.43
CA SER A 17 17.95 12.09 21.88
C SER A 17 17.65 10.74 21.21
N SER A 18 18.69 10.02 20.75
CA SER A 18 18.54 8.65 20.20
C SER A 18 17.84 7.68 21.16
N VAL A 19 17.87 7.95 22.47
CA VAL A 19 17.12 7.18 23.48
C VAL A 19 15.62 7.41 23.36
N ASP A 20 15.19 8.65 23.14
CA ASP A 20 13.77 9.01 23.03
C ASP A 20 13.18 8.45 21.74
N LEU A 21 13.95 8.45 20.64
CA LEU A 21 13.53 7.83 19.38
C LEU A 21 13.27 6.31 19.50
N ILE A 22 14.13 5.58 20.23
CA ILE A 22 13.93 4.14 20.49
C ILE A 22 12.66 3.92 21.33
N VAL A 23 12.44 4.77 22.34
CA VAL A 23 11.25 4.71 23.20
C VAL A 23 9.99 4.91 22.40
N GLU A 24 9.94 5.97 21.58
CA GLU A 24 8.78 6.26 20.73
C GLU A 24 8.55 5.19 19.67
N ARG A 25 9.60 4.60 19.08
CA ARG A 25 9.46 3.48 18.14
C ARG A 25 8.92 2.21 18.78
N ILE A 26 9.38 1.85 19.99
CA ILE A 26 8.82 0.70 20.72
C ILE A 26 7.37 0.99 21.12
N LYS A 27 7.05 2.21 21.59
CA LYS A 27 5.67 2.60 21.88
C LYS A 27 4.80 2.52 20.65
N LYS A 28 5.25 3.05 19.51
CA LYS A 28 4.54 2.97 18.22
C LYS A 28 4.28 1.51 17.85
N ALA A 29 5.30 0.64 17.92
CA ALA A 29 5.14 -0.78 17.63
C ALA A 29 4.11 -1.47 18.55
N ILE A 30 4.02 -1.08 19.83
CA ILE A 30 2.97 -1.62 20.73
C ILE A 30 1.59 -1.04 20.38
N THR A 31 1.50 0.27 20.11
CA THR A 31 0.25 0.97 19.78
C THR A 31 -0.35 0.50 18.44
N THR A 32 0.48 0.27 17.43
CA THR A 32 0.08 -0.30 16.13
C THR A 32 0.00 -1.83 16.16
N GLY A 33 0.16 -2.43 17.34
CA GLY A 33 0.03 -3.87 17.57
C GLY A 33 1.08 -4.78 16.92
N LYS A 34 2.16 -4.22 16.34
CA LYS A 34 3.38 -4.97 15.95
C LYS A 34 4.03 -5.69 17.14
N LEU A 35 3.79 -5.22 18.38
CA LEU A 35 4.22 -5.85 19.64
C LEU A 35 3.04 -5.94 20.61
N ASN A 36 2.81 -7.13 21.16
CA ASN A 36 1.65 -7.38 22.01
C ASN A 36 1.98 -7.32 23.51
N VAL A 37 1.00 -6.94 24.33
CA VAL A 37 1.12 -7.07 25.78
C VAL A 37 1.30 -8.54 26.16
N GLY A 38 2.33 -8.83 26.93
CA GLY A 38 2.76 -10.19 27.30
C GLY A 38 3.83 -10.77 26.38
N GLU A 39 4.06 -10.17 25.21
CA GLU A 39 5.07 -10.63 24.26
C GLU A 39 6.49 -10.37 24.80
N ARG A 40 7.39 -11.32 24.54
CA ARG A 40 8.80 -11.22 24.91
C ARG A 40 9.55 -10.49 23.80
N LEU A 41 10.17 -9.36 24.14
CA LEU A 41 11.10 -8.68 23.25
C LEU A 41 12.31 -9.58 22.92
N PRO A 42 12.92 -9.44 21.72
CA PRO A 42 14.19 -10.09 21.42
C PRO A 42 15.28 -9.71 22.41
N SER A 43 16.43 -10.36 22.31
CA SER A 43 17.57 -10.02 23.18
C SER A 43 18.05 -8.59 22.94
N GLU A 44 18.60 -7.94 23.97
CA GLU A 44 19.12 -6.57 23.83
C GLU A 44 20.11 -6.40 22.67
N PRO A 45 21.03 -7.34 22.38
CA PRO A 45 21.91 -7.24 21.21
C PRO A 45 21.15 -7.26 19.88
N GLU A 46 20.12 -8.09 19.73
CA GLU A 46 19.33 -8.19 18.50
C GLU A 46 18.55 -6.89 18.26
N ILE A 47 17.91 -6.36 19.30
CA ILE A 47 17.17 -5.10 19.20
C ILE A 47 18.14 -3.94 18.90
N ALA A 48 19.29 -3.89 19.57
CA ALA A 48 20.29 -2.85 19.35
C ALA A 48 20.81 -2.85 17.90
N ALA A 49 20.99 -4.04 17.31
CA ALA A 49 21.35 -4.20 15.91
C ALA A 49 20.24 -3.70 14.97
N GLN A 50 18.96 -4.02 15.25
CA GLN A 50 17.82 -3.52 14.45
C GLN A 50 17.70 -1.99 14.46
N PHE A 51 18.05 -1.34 15.58
CA PHE A 51 18.06 0.11 15.69
C PHE A 51 19.38 0.77 15.24
N GLY A 52 20.43 0.00 14.93
CA GLY A 52 21.75 0.54 14.60
C GLY A 52 22.43 1.30 15.76
N VAL A 53 22.14 0.94 17.01
CA VAL A 53 22.64 1.64 18.21
C VAL A 53 23.50 0.75 19.10
N ALA A 54 24.32 1.36 19.96
CA ALA A 54 25.01 0.62 21.01
C ALA A 54 24.00 0.05 22.04
N VAL A 55 24.24 -1.17 22.52
CA VAL A 55 23.40 -1.86 23.53
C VAL A 55 23.15 -1.00 24.77
N VAL A 56 24.12 -0.16 25.18
CA VAL A 56 23.98 0.75 26.32
C VAL A 56 22.91 1.81 26.08
N THR A 57 22.76 2.31 24.85
CA THR A 57 21.70 3.26 24.46
C THR A 57 20.34 2.59 24.52
N LEU A 58 20.22 1.36 24.00
CA LEU A 58 18.99 0.57 24.13
C LEU A 58 18.61 0.32 25.59
N ARG A 59 19.57 -0.01 26.45
CA ARG A 59 19.31 -0.21 27.89
C ARG A 59 18.72 1.03 28.55
N LYS A 60 19.15 2.24 28.16
CA LYS A 60 18.58 3.50 28.63
C LYS A 60 17.12 3.65 28.17
N ALA A 61 16.82 3.32 26.92
CA ALA A 61 15.46 3.34 26.38
C ALA A 61 14.55 2.33 27.10
N LEU A 62 14.97 1.08 27.25
CA LEU A 62 14.24 0.05 27.99
C LEU A 62 14.06 0.42 29.47
N ALA A 63 15.01 1.14 30.09
CA ALA A 63 14.86 1.65 31.45
C ALA A 63 13.77 2.72 31.55
N LYS A 64 13.65 3.61 30.56
CA LYS A 64 12.56 4.59 30.49
C LYS A 64 11.21 3.90 30.33
N LEU A 65 11.09 2.96 29.39
CA LEU A 65 9.89 2.14 29.20
C LEU A 65 9.51 1.33 30.44
N ARG A 66 10.49 0.81 31.19
CA ARG A 66 10.26 0.11 32.45
C ARG A 66 9.74 1.04 33.54
N LYS A 67 10.27 2.27 33.62
CA LYS A 67 9.78 3.30 34.55
C LYS A 67 8.34 3.70 34.25
N GLU A 68 7.96 3.72 32.96
CA GLU A 68 6.59 3.94 32.50
C GLU A 68 5.68 2.70 32.64
N GLY A 69 6.22 1.57 33.12
CA GLY A 69 5.50 0.32 33.28
C GLY A 69 5.17 -0.41 31.97
N ILE A 70 5.61 0.10 30.82
CA ILE A 70 5.32 -0.45 29.49
C ILE A 70 6.03 -1.78 29.28
N VAL A 71 7.23 -1.96 29.87
CA VAL A 71 7.95 -3.24 29.84
C VAL A 71 8.31 -3.72 31.23
N GLN A 72 8.35 -5.03 31.42
CA GLN A 72 8.82 -5.69 32.63
C GLN A 72 9.97 -6.64 32.30
N THR A 73 10.91 -6.80 33.23
CA THR A 73 12.04 -7.72 33.04
C THR A 73 12.00 -8.82 34.09
N THR A 74 11.89 -10.07 33.64
CA THR A 74 11.89 -11.26 34.49
C THR A 74 13.27 -11.90 34.48
N ARG A 75 13.81 -12.27 35.65
CA ARG A 75 15.11 -12.95 35.78
C ARG A 75 14.94 -14.49 35.69
N GLY A 76 15.95 -15.20 35.17
CA GLY A 76 16.01 -16.68 35.15
C GLY A 76 16.31 -17.25 33.77
N ARG A 77 16.34 -18.60 33.66
CA ARG A 77 16.65 -19.34 32.42
C ARG A 77 15.66 -19.06 31.27
N ASN A 78 14.41 -18.73 31.62
CA ASN A 78 13.35 -18.26 30.70
C ASN A 78 13.06 -16.76 30.88
N GLY A 79 13.96 -16.02 31.52
CA GLY A 79 13.85 -14.58 31.74
C GLY A 79 14.02 -13.78 30.45
N GLY A 80 13.59 -12.51 30.48
CA GLY A 80 13.58 -11.62 29.32
C GLY A 80 12.86 -10.32 29.63
N THR A 81 12.85 -9.40 28.67
CA THR A 81 12.01 -8.20 28.73
C THR A 81 10.69 -8.50 28.01
N PHE A 82 9.58 -8.25 28.68
CA PHE A 82 8.24 -8.48 28.18
C PHE A 82 7.46 -7.17 28.14
N ILE A 83 6.56 -7.02 27.17
CA ILE A 83 5.61 -5.91 27.19
C ILE A 83 4.63 -6.14 28.34
N ALA A 84 4.57 -5.21 29.29
CA ALA A 84 3.75 -5.31 30.49
C ALA A 84 2.39 -4.64 30.33
N GLN A 85 2.35 -3.51 29.62
CA GLN A 85 1.11 -2.81 29.28
C GLN A 85 1.29 -2.00 28.01
N SER A 86 0.20 -1.74 27.31
CA SER A 86 0.20 -0.78 26.20
C SER A 86 0.55 0.61 26.74
N PRO A 87 1.33 1.42 26.00
CA PRO A 87 1.34 2.86 26.21
C PRO A 87 -0.12 3.36 26.22
N VAL A 88 -0.42 4.43 26.98
CA VAL A 88 -1.73 5.10 26.87
C VAL A 88 -2.03 5.27 25.38
N PRO A 89 -3.22 4.85 24.88
CA PRO A 89 -3.50 4.90 23.45
C PRO A 89 -3.23 6.30 22.94
N ASN A 90 -2.20 6.43 22.09
CA ASN A 90 -2.00 7.66 21.36
C ASN A 90 -2.79 7.49 20.07
N VAL A 91 -4.07 7.86 20.13
CA VAL A 91 -4.99 7.80 19.00
C VAL A 91 -4.40 8.52 17.79
N GLN A 92 -3.65 9.61 18.01
CA GLN A 92 -2.94 10.30 16.94
C GLN A 92 -1.88 9.43 16.27
N LEU A 93 -1.03 8.72 17.02
CA LEU A 93 -0.05 7.78 16.43
C LEU A 93 -0.71 6.68 15.61
N LEU A 94 -1.90 6.22 16.03
CA LEU A 94 -2.65 5.21 15.30
C LEU A 94 -3.22 5.79 13.99
N LYS A 95 -3.81 6.99 14.04
CA LYS A 95 -4.27 7.72 12.85
C LYS A 95 -3.12 7.99 11.87
N ASP A 96 -1.98 8.48 12.36
CA ASP A 96 -0.79 8.76 11.55
C ASP A 96 -0.26 7.47 10.92
N SER A 97 -0.28 6.35 11.66
CA SER A 97 0.10 5.05 11.12
C SER A 97 -0.82 4.61 10.00
N LEU A 98 -2.14 4.73 10.17
CA LEU A 98 -3.11 4.35 9.14
C LEU A 98 -3.01 5.24 7.90
N LEU A 99 -2.79 6.55 8.09
CA LEU A 99 -2.57 7.48 6.99
C LEU A 99 -1.31 7.12 6.19
N ALA A 100 -0.24 6.72 6.88
CA ALA A 100 1.02 6.31 6.26
C ALA A 100 0.99 4.92 5.61
N THR A 101 0.04 4.04 5.94
CA THR A 101 -0.10 2.72 5.31
C THR A 101 -0.86 2.86 3.99
N SER A 102 -0.25 2.52 2.86
CA SER A 102 -0.91 2.60 1.55
C SER A 102 -2.11 1.66 1.43
N THR A 103 -3.04 2.01 0.53
CA THR A 103 -4.27 1.25 0.33
C THR A 103 -4.01 -0.15 -0.24
N ASP A 104 -2.99 -0.32 -1.08
CA ASP A 104 -2.59 -1.64 -1.58
C ASP A 104 -1.96 -2.51 -0.50
N THR A 105 -1.20 -1.93 0.44
CA THR A 105 -0.67 -2.64 1.61
C THR A 105 -1.80 -3.10 2.51
N LEU A 106 -2.81 -2.25 2.75
CA LEU A 106 -4.02 -2.66 3.46
C LEU A 106 -4.70 -3.82 2.73
N ARG A 107 -4.91 -3.71 1.40
CA ARG A 107 -5.47 -4.79 0.58
C ARG A 107 -4.70 -6.09 0.74
N ASP A 108 -3.37 -6.06 0.64
CA ASP A 108 -2.52 -7.24 0.77
C ASP A 108 -2.67 -7.92 2.16
N PHE A 109 -2.72 -7.14 3.24
CA PHE A 109 -3.01 -7.66 4.58
C PHE A 109 -4.37 -8.36 4.67
N PHE A 110 -5.41 -7.78 4.06
CA PHE A 110 -6.74 -8.35 4.09
C PHE A 110 -6.89 -9.56 3.16
N ASP A 111 -6.18 -9.61 2.03
CA ASP A 111 -6.11 -10.79 1.16
C ASP A 111 -5.54 -11.98 1.96
N GLU A 112 -4.47 -11.75 2.75
CA GLU A 112 -3.93 -12.77 3.65
C GLU A 112 -4.93 -13.14 4.76
N GLN A 113 -5.57 -12.16 5.40
CA GLN A 113 -6.52 -12.43 6.48
C GLN A 113 -7.75 -13.20 5.99
N CYS A 114 -8.30 -12.89 4.83
CA CYS A 114 -9.37 -13.67 4.22
C CYS A 114 -8.96 -15.12 4.00
N ALA A 115 -7.75 -15.36 3.49
CA ALA A 115 -7.23 -16.71 3.29
C ALA A 115 -7.05 -17.47 4.61
N VAL A 116 -6.50 -16.82 5.65
CA VAL A 116 -6.24 -17.45 6.95
C VAL A 116 -7.54 -17.68 7.73
N SER A 117 -8.35 -16.64 7.96
CA SER A 117 -9.58 -16.72 8.75
C SER A 117 -10.63 -17.61 8.07
N GLY A 118 -10.76 -17.53 6.74
CA GLY A 118 -11.64 -18.40 5.96
C GLY A 118 -11.25 -19.87 6.06
N THR A 119 -9.97 -20.18 5.85
CA THR A 119 -9.46 -21.55 5.98
C THR A 119 -9.56 -22.07 7.42
N ALA A 120 -9.30 -21.22 8.42
CA ALA A 120 -9.45 -21.56 9.82
C ALA A 120 -10.90 -21.95 10.16
N ALA A 121 -11.88 -21.15 9.74
CA ALA A 121 -13.30 -21.42 9.92
C ALA A 121 -13.74 -22.71 9.21
N ARG A 122 -13.29 -22.92 7.96
CA ARG A 122 -13.54 -24.15 7.21
C ARG A 122 -13.06 -25.39 7.94
N LEU A 123 -11.78 -25.38 8.36
CA LEU A 123 -11.17 -26.52 9.04
C LEU A 123 -11.77 -26.74 10.43
N ALA A 124 -12.16 -25.69 11.13
CA ALA A 124 -12.88 -25.79 12.40
C ALA A 124 -14.19 -26.57 12.19
N ALA A 125 -15.00 -26.20 11.20
CA ALA A 125 -16.24 -26.90 10.87
C ALA A 125 -16.03 -28.37 10.46
N GLN A 126 -14.95 -28.69 9.72
CA GLN A 126 -14.65 -30.06 9.30
C GLN A 126 -14.15 -30.97 10.42
N ARG A 127 -13.41 -30.40 11.38
CA ARG A 127 -12.68 -31.16 12.40
C ARG A 127 -13.40 -31.21 13.73
N LEU A 128 -14.34 -30.30 13.96
CA LEU A 128 -15.17 -30.30 15.16
C LEU A 128 -16.13 -31.50 15.12
N PRO A 129 -16.12 -32.37 16.15
CA PRO A 129 -17.10 -33.44 16.24
C PRO A 129 -18.52 -32.87 16.36
N LEU A 130 -19.48 -33.44 15.63
CA LEU A 130 -20.87 -33.04 15.71
C LEU A 130 -21.38 -33.13 17.17
N GLY A 131 -21.96 -32.04 17.66
CA GLY A 131 -22.47 -31.92 19.03
C GLY A 131 -21.40 -31.61 20.09
N ALA A 132 -20.14 -31.37 19.70
CA ALA A 132 -19.12 -30.87 20.62
C ALA A 132 -19.48 -29.46 21.10
N GLN A 133 -19.36 -29.23 22.40
CA GLN A 133 -19.50 -27.88 22.96
C GLN A 133 -18.23 -27.09 22.70
N THR A 134 -18.36 -25.93 22.06
CA THR A 134 -17.24 -25.00 21.84
C THR A 134 -17.30 -23.84 22.84
N ARG A 135 -16.23 -23.05 22.88
CA ARG A 135 -16.19 -21.79 23.62
C ARG A 135 -16.68 -20.60 22.79
N LEU A 136 -16.99 -20.80 21.50
CA LEU A 136 -17.41 -19.74 20.60
C LEU A 136 -18.66 -19.00 21.12
N PRO A 137 -19.71 -19.66 21.65
CA PRO A 137 -20.86 -18.95 22.21
C PRO A 137 -20.49 -18.02 23.37
N GLU A 138 -19.63 -18.47 24.30
CA GLU A 138 -19.14 -17.64 25.41
C GLU A 138 -18.38 -16.41 24.90
N LEU A 139 -17.50 -16.61 23.92
CA LEU A 139 -16.63 -15.55 23.38
C LEU A 139 -17.42 -14.52 22.57
N MET A 140 -18.38 -14.93 21.74
CA MET A 140 -19.24 -13.99 21.01
C MET A 140 -20.07 -13.12 21.96
N PHE A 141 -20.60 -13.67 23.07
CA PHE A 141 -21.33 -12.89 24.06
C PHE A 141 -20.43 -11.88 24.78
N ARG A 142 -19.20 -12.26 25.09
CA ARG A 142 -18.21 -11.33 25.67
C ARG A 142 -17.86 -10.20 24.70
N ALA A 143 -17.73 -10.50 23.41
CA ALA A 143 -17.49 -9.49 22.38
C ALA A 143 -18.65 -8.49 22.26
N ARG A 144 -19.89 -8.96 22.34
CA ARG A 144 -21.08 -8.11 22.34
C ARG A 144 -21.11 -7.14 23.53
N ASP A 145 -20.74 -7.64 24.71
CA ASP A 145 -20.87 -6.91 25.98
C ASP A 145 -19.67 -5.98 26.28
N ALA A 146 -18.63 -6.00 25.43
CA ALA A 146 -17.48 -5.12 25.52
C ALA A 146 -17.87 -3.64 25.35
N LYS A 147 -17.26 -2.75 26.15
CA LYS A 147 -17.69 -1.34 26.23
C LYS A 147 -16.64 -0.34 25.79
N THR A 148 -15.38 -0.74 25.80
CA THR A 148 -14.25 0.13 25.43
C THR A 148 -13.57 -0.40 24.17
N PRO A 149 -12.96 0.46 23.34
CA PRO A 149 -12.18 0.04 22.17
C PRO A 149 -11.23 -1.13 22.45
N ARG A 150 -10.51 -1.04 23.58
CA ARG A 150 -9.58 -2.08 24.03
C ARG A 150 -10.27 -3.39 24.39
N GLU A 151 -11.41 -3.35 25.08
CA GLU A 151 -12.18 -4.55 25.40
C GLU A 151 -12.74 -5.19 24.13
N CYS A 152 -13.26 -4.38 23.20
CA CYS A 152 -13.76 -4.86 21.92
C CYS A 152 -12.64 -5.59 21.16
N ALA A 153 -11.50 -4.93 20.93
CA ALA A 153 -10.33 -5.54 20.29
C ALA A 153 -9.90 -6.85 20.96
N LEU A 154 -9.79 -6.88 22.30
CA LEU A 154 -9.37 -8.09 23.01
C LEU A 154 -10.38 -9.24 22.87
N THR A 155 -11.67 -8.95 22.96
CA THR A 155 -12.73 -9.97 22.94
C THR A 155 -12.98 -10.49 21.53
N ASP A 156 -12.92 -9.61 20.54
CA ASP A 156 -12.95 -9.90 19.11
C ASP A 156 -11.79 -10.82 18.71
N ASN A 157 -10.54 -10.44 19.03
CA ASN A 157 -9.36 -11.27 18.76
C ASN A 157 -9.48 -12.67 19.38
N ARG A 158 -10.00 -12.77 20.61
CA ARG A 158 -10.17 -14.07 21.29
C ARG A 158 -11.18 -14.97 20.59
N PHE A 159 -12.25 -14.41 20.02
CA PHE A 159 -13.22 -15.17 19.24
C PHE A 159 -12.56 -15.78 18.01
N HIS A 160 -11.83 -14.99 17.22
CA HIS A 160 -11.13 -15.47 16.03
C HIS A 160 -10.00 -16.45 16.34
N PHE A 161 -9.25 -16.24 17.43
CA PHE A 161 -8.22 -17.19 17.86
C PHE A 161 -8.81 -18.54 18.26
N GLU A 162 -10.00 -18.57 18.87
CA GLU A 162 -10.68 -19.82 19.19
C GLU A 162 -11.08 -20.57 17.90
N ILE A 163 -11.55 -19.88 16.86
CA ILE A 163 -11.79 -20.49 15.54
C ILE A 163 -10.50 -21.13 15.00
N ALA A 164 -9.39 -20.41 15.04
CA ALA A 164 -8.10 -20.93 14.60
C ALA A 164 -7.58 -22.11 15.45
N VAL A 165 -7.88 -22.13 16.76
CA VAL A 165 -7.62 -23.29 17.63
C VAL A 165 -8.46 -24.50 17.21
N LEU A 166 -9.76 -24.31 16.97
CA LEU A 166 -10.69 -25.37 16.53
C LEU A 166 -10.31 -25.92 15.16
N SER A 167 -9.66 -25.11 14.32
CA SER A 167 -9.04 -25.54 13.07
C SER A 167 -7.99 -26.62 13.27
N ASN A 168 -7.44 -26.79 14.47
CA ASN A 168 -6.36 -27.72 14.80
C ASN A 168 -5.13 -27.56 13.88
N SER A 169 -4.76 -26.31 13.58
CA SER A 169 -3.57 -25.95 12.81
C SER A 169 -2.79 -24.86 13.54
N ASN A 170 -1.65 -25.23 14.12
CA ASN A 170 -0.78 -24.27 14.81
C ASN A 170 -0.28 -23.16 13.88
N ARG A 171 -0.10 -23.44 12.57
CA ARG A 171 0.32 -22.42 11.60
C ARG A 171 -0.78 -21.38 11.36
N LEU A 172 -2.04 -21.81 11.28
CA LEU A 172 -3.17 -20.87 11.12
C LEU A 172 -3.38 -20.04 12.38
N LEU A 173 -3.27 -20.64 13.58
CA LEU A 173 -3.33 -19.89 14.83
C LEU A 173 -2.27 -18.80 14.92
N LEU A 174 -1.02 -19.11 14.57
CA LEU A 174 0.07 -18.13 14.61
C LEU A 174 -0.12 -17.02 13.56
N ALA A 175 -0.64 -17.36 12.37
CA ALA A 175 -0.97 -16.38 11.35
C ALA A 175 -2.12 -15.46 11.80
N GLU A 176 -3.21 -16.02 12.34
CA GLU A 176 -4.36 -15.27 12.86
C GLU A 176 -3.94 -14.29 13.96
N GLN A 177 -3.09 -14.75 14.89
CA GLN A 177 -2.56 -13.91 15.97
C GLN A 177 -1.75 -12.73 15.46
N ARG A 178 -0.92 -12.95 14.44
CA ARG A 178 -0.14 -11.88 13.81
C ARG A 178 -1.08 -10.86 13.15
N LEU A 179 -1.97 -11.31 12.27
CA LEU A 179 -2.87 -10.45 11.51
C LEU A 179 -3.78 -9.58 12.39
N TYR A 180 -4.43 -10.18 13.39
CA TYR A 180 -5.28 -9.43 14.32
C TYR A 180 -4.49 -8.48 15.22
N SER A 181 -3.21 -8.75 15.48
CA SER A 181 -2.38 -7.81 16.24
C SER A 181 -2.10 -6.54 15.42
N GLU A 182 -1.87 -6.67 14.12
CA GLU A 182 -1.59 -5.53 13.23
C GLU A 182 -2.85 -4.69 12.94
N LEU A 183 -4.03 -5.32 12.80
CA LEU A 183 -5.24 -4.65 12.29
C LEU A 183 -6.29 -4.26 13.34
N SER A 184 -6.44 -5.05 14.41
CA SER A 184 -7.46 -4.83 15.45
C SER A 184 -7.39 -3.45 16.13
N PRO A 185 -6.19 -2.84 16.34
CA PRO A 185 -6.10 -1.48 16.86
C PRO A 185 -6.87 -0.46 16.01
N PHE A 186 -6.85 -0.58 14.67
CA PHE A 186 -7.59 0.33 13.79
C PHE A 186 -9.09 0.06 13.85
N LEU A 187 -9.50 -1.22 13.79
CA LEU A 187 -10.90 -1.61 13.67
C LEU A 187 -11.77 -1.08 14.82
N TRP A 188 -11.26 -1.05 16.04
CA TRP A 188 -12.05 -0.70 17.22
C TRP A 188 -11.79 0.72 17.74
N GLU A 189 -10.90 1.49 17.10
CA GLU A 189 -10.68 2.89 17.47
C GLU A 189 -11.82 3.78 16.96
N THR A 190 -12.55 4.37 17.89
CA THR A 190 -13.77 5.17 17.65
C THR A 190 -13.54 6.44 16.84
N GLU A 191 -12.31 6.96 16.82
CA GLU A 191 -11.95 8.10 15.98
C GLU A 191 -11.53 7.70 14.55
N ILE A 192 -11.43 6.39 14.27
CA ILE A 192 -11.09 5.83 12.96
C ILE A 192 -12.32 5.16 12.34
N THR A 193 -12.96 4.23 13.05
CA THR A 193 -14.08 3.44 12.52
C THR A 193 -15.38 3.69 13.29
N GLU A 194 -16.48 3.19 12.73
CA GLU A 194 -17.78 3.08 13.42
C GLU A 194 -18.14 1.60 13.64
N ALA A 195 -17.14 0.76 13.93
CA ALA A 195 -17.37 -0.66 14.19
C ALA A 195 -18.36 -0.86 15.34
N SER A 196 -19.29 -1.80 15.16
CA SER A 196 -20.36 -2.08 16.11
C SER A 196 -20.20 -3.46 16.70
N SER A 197 -20.06 -3.56 18.03
CA SER A 197 -20.04 -4.85 18.73
C SER A 197 -21.33 -5.64 18.51
N ALA A 198 -22.46 -4.95 18.31
CA ALA A 198 -23.74 -5.58 17.97
C ALA A 198 -23.78 -6.12 16.53
N ALA A 199 -23.08 -5.48 15.58
CA ALA A 199 -22.92 -6.01 14.23
C ALA A 199 -21.97 -7.20 14.21
N ALA A 200 -20.78 -7.06 14.80
CA ALA A 200 -19.81 -8.14 14.94
C ALA A 200 -20.43 -9.37 15.63
N TYR A 201 -21.26 -9.18 16.66
CA TYR A 201 -21.99 -10.27 17.30
C TYR A 201 -22.89 -11.08 16.35
N ARG A 202 -23.55 -10.42 15.39
CA ARG A 202 -24.41 -11.13 14.42
C ARG A 202 -23.55 -11.98 13.48
N ASP A 203 -22.46 -11.43 12.99
CA ASP A 203 -21.51 -12.16 12.13
C ASP A 203 -20.89 -13.34 12.90
N HIS A 204 -20.45 -13.12 14.14
CA HIS A 204 -19.88 -14.14 15.02
C HIS A 204 -20.88 -15.26 15.31
N LEU A 205 -22.15 -14.93 15.51
CA LEU A 205 -23.21 -15.92 15.69
C LEU A 205 -23.37 -16.77 14.42
N ASP A 206 -23.46 -16.15 13.25
CA ASP A 206 -23.62 -16.87 11.98
C ASP A 206 -22.42 -17.80 11.69
N ILE A 207 -21.20 -17.32 11.95
CA ILE A 207 -19.96 -18.11 11.83
C ILE A 207 -19.97 -19.28 12.82
N THR A 208 -20.30 -19.02 14.10
CA THR A 208 -20.38 -20.06 15.14
C THR A 208 -21.38 -21.14 14.75
N MET A 209 -22.56 -20.75 14.29
CA MET A 209 -23.58 -21.69 13.84
C MET A 209 -23.11 -22.54 12.68
N ALA A 210 -22.43 -21.96 11.68
CA ALA A 210 -21.89 -22.72 10.55
C ALA A 210 -20.82 -23.74 11.00
N ILE A 211 -19.94 -23.35 11.92
CA ILE A 211 -18.90 -24.24 12.49
C ILE A 211 -19.54 -25.37 13.29
N GLU A 212 -20.44 -25.07 14.23
CA GLU A 212 -21.05 -26.07 15.11
C GLU A 212 -22.02 -27.01 14.38
N GLN A 213 -22.56 -26.59 13.23
CA GLN A 213 -23.37 -27.43 12.34
C GLN A 213 -22.52 -28.28 11.38
N GLY A 214 -21.20 -28.07 11.33
CA GLY A 214 -20.30 -28.77 10.43
C GLY A 214 -20.49 -28.39 8.96
N ASP A 215 -20.81 -27.12 8.67
CA ASP A 215 -20.94 -26.57 7.33
C ASP A 215 -19.68 -25.76 6.93
N PRO A 216 -18.66 -26.41 6.33
CA PRO A 216 -17.39 -25.77 6.05
C PRO A 216 -17.45 -24.67 5.02
N ASP A 217 -18.25 -24.84 3.96
CA ASP A 217 -18.30 -23.86 2.87
C ASP A 217 -19.03 -22.60 3.34
N LYS A 218 -20.07 -22.74 4.17
CA LYS A 218 -20.74 -21.60 4.80
C LYS A 218 -19.85 -20.91 5.83
N ALA A 219 -19.12 -21.67 6.66
CA ALA A 219 -18.21 -21.11 7.67
C ALA A 219 -17.09 -20.28 7.02
N GLU A 220 -16.48 -20.81 5.95
CA GLU A 220 -15.46 -20.10 5.16
C GLU A 220 -16.02 -18.80 4.58
N LYS A 221 -17.16 -18.87 3.88
CA LYS A 221 -17.80 -17.71 3.25
C LYS A 221 -18.15 -16.61 4.25
N LEU A 222 -18.70 -16.98 5.41
CA LEU A 222 -19.07 -16.01 6.44
C LEU A 222 -17.85 -15.37 7.11
N ALA A 223 -16.79 -16.14 7.35
CA ALA A 223 -15.55 -15.60 7.89
C ALA A 223 -14.88 -14.62 6.93
N VAL A 224 -14.81 -14.95 5.64
CA VAL A 224 -14.30 -14.05 4.60
C VAL A 224 -15.14 -12.77 4.53
N ALA A 225 -16.47 -12.88 4.47
CA ALA A 225 -17.36 -11.72 4.40
C ALA A 225 -17.23 -10.80 5.64
N HIS A 226 -16.97 -11.38 6.82
CA HIS A 226 -16.72 -10.61 8.03
C HIS A 226 -15.41 -9.83 7.96
N VAL A 227 -14.32 -10.46 7.48
CA VAL A 227 -13.02 -9.77 7.27
C VAL A 227 -13.15 -8.65 6.24
N GLU A 228 -13.81 -8.90 5.11
CA GLU A 228 -14.09 -7.89 4.07
C GLU A 228 -14.92 -6.72 4.61
N HIS A 229 -15.88 -6.98 5.50
CA HIS A 229 -16.65 -5.93 6.16
C HIS A 229 -15.77 -5.06 7.06
N ASN A 230 -14.92 -5.68 7.89
CA ASN A 230 -13.99 -4.97 8.77
C ASN A 230 -12.97 -4.12 7.99
N MET A 231 -12.45 -4.66 6.88
CA MET A 231 -11.60 -3.94 5.94
C MET A 231 -12.27 -2.66 5.42
N ARG A 232 -13.53 -2.78 4.98
CA ARG A 232 -14.29 -1.64 4.48
C ARG A 232 -14.40 -0.54 5.53
N LEU A 233 -14.67 -0.89 6.80
CA LEU A 233 -14.73 0.08 7.90
C LEU A 233 -13.40 0.80 8.13
N ILE A 234 -12.28 0.08 8.06
CA ILE A 234 -10.93 0.66 8.21
C ILE A 234 -10.61 1.60 7.05
N LEU A 235 -10.91 1.21 5.82
CA LEU A 235 -10.71 2.04 4.63
C LEU A 235 -11.61 3.28 4.62
N GLU A 236 -12.88 3.15 5.00
CA GLU A 236 -13.78 4.30 5.21
C GLU A 236 -13.21 5.25 6.27
N GLY A 237 -12.65 4.69 7.35
CA GLY A 237 -11.94 5.46 8.38
C GLY A 237 -10.73 6.22 7.84
N LYS A 238 -9.84 5.54 7.11
CA LYS A 238 -8.68 6.14 6.43
C LYS A 238 -9.13 7.27 5.50
N ASN A 239 -10.17 7.04 4.70
CA ASN A 239 -10.70 8.05 3.78
C ASN A 239 -11.21 9.29 4.52
N ARG A 240 -11.92 9.12 5.65
CA ARG A 240 -12.34 10.26 6.49
C ARG A 240 -11.16 11.05 7.04
N LEU A 241 -10.11 10.37 7.48
CA LEU A 241 -8.89 11.02 7.99
C LEU A 241 -8.17 11.80 6.87
N GLN A 242 -8.05 11.20 5.68
CA GLN A 242 -7.46 11.85 4.50
C GLN A 242 -8.27 13.09 4.08
N LEU A 243 -9.61 13.01 4.10
CA LEU A 243 -10.49 14.16 3.85
C LEU A 243 -10.31 15.29 4.88
N ALA A 244 -10.20 14.94 6.17
CA ALA A 244 -9.97 15.90 7.23
C ALA A 244 -8.60 16.59 7.10
N LEU A 245 -7.56 15.84 6.72
CA LEU A 245 -6.22 16.36 6.48
C LEU A 245 -6.18 17.31 5.26
N ALA A 246 -6.83 16.90 4.17
CA ALA A 246 -7.01 17.72 2.97
C ALA A 246 -7.70 19.06 3.31
N SER A 247 -8.71 19.04 4.18
CA SER A 247 -9.44 20.24 4.59
C SER A 247 -8.68 21.17 5.55
N ALA A 248 -7.62 20.68 6.21
CA ALA A 248 -6.89 21.40 7.26
C ALA A 248 -5.59 22.09 6.79
N THR A 249 -5.04 21.68 5.64
CA THR A 249 -3.78 22.22 5.10
C THR A 249 -4.06 23.52 4.31
N PRO A 250 -3.48 24.69 4.69
CA PRO A 250 -3.58 25.90 3.89
C PRO A 250 -2.69 25.83 2.65
N ALA A 251 -3.14 26.44 1.55
CA ALA A 251 -2.56 26.30 0.23
C ALA A 251 -1.13 26.94 0.05
N GLY A 252 -0.03 26.17 -0.09
CA GLY A 252 1.18 26.55 -0.86
C GLY A 252 1.87 25.65 -1.99
N THR A 253 1.31 24.63 -2.66
CA THR A 253 1.92 23.78 -3.72
C THR A 253 1.00 23.42 -4.92
N THR A 254 1.55 22.87 -6.03
CA THR A 254 0.86 22.60 -7.32
C THR A 254 -0.41 21.73 -7.22
N ALA A 255 -0.46 20.78 -6.27
CA ALA A 255 -1.65 20.00 -5.93
C ALA A 255 -2.82 20.86 -5.43
N GLU A 256 -2.55 22.09 -4.98
CA GLU A 256 -3.55 22.95 -4.37
C GLU A 256 -4.13 24.00 -5.31
N ARG A 257 -3.45 24.38 -6.39
CA ARG A 257 -4.12 25.15 -7.47
C ARG A 257 -5.31 24.36 -8.03
N VAL A 258 -5.19 23.04 -7.96
CA VAL A 258 -6.22 22.09 -8.29
C VAL A 258 -7.22 21.91 -7.13
N ALA A 259 -6.75 21.81 -5.88
CA ALA A 259 -7.61 21.73 -4.71
C ALA A 259 -8.48 22.99 -4.49
N GLU A 260 -7.96 24.21 -4.74
CA GLU A 260 -8.71 25.47 -4.68
C GLU A 260 -9.86 25.49 -5.71
N ALA A 261 -9.59 25.00 -6.92
CA ALA A 261 -10.61 24.85 -7.96
C ALA A 261 -11.67 23.80 -7.60
N ALA A 262 -11.30 22.75 -6.84
CA ALA A 262 -12.21 21.70 -6.40
C ALA A 262 -13.04 22.12 -5.15
N ALA A 263 -12.41 22.75 -4.15
CA ALA A 263 -13.04 23.23 -2.91
C ALA A 263 -14.09 24.33 -3.16
N ALA A 264 -13.83 25.24 -4.11
CA ALA A 264 -14.81 26.24 -4.53
C ALA A 264 -16.09 25.63 -5.16
N ALA A 265 -16.04 24.39 -5.64
CA ALA A 265 -17.20 23.66 -6.16
C ALA A 265 -17.97 22.89 -5.09
N ALA A 266 -17.29 22.31 -4.09
CA ALA A 266 -17.94 21.56 -3.00
C ALA A 266 -18.89 22.46 -2.18
N ALA A 267 -18.48 23.71 -1.90
CA ALA A 267 -19.29 24.70 -1.19
C ALA A 267 -20.62 25.05 -1.91
N ALA A 268 -20.70 24.88 -3.23
CA ALA A 268 -21.90 25.16 -4.01
C ALA A 268 -22.89 23.97 -4.08
N SER A 269 -22.47 22.75 -3.70
CA SER A 269 -23.21 21.49 -3.88
C SER A 269 -24.13 21.12 -2.71
N ALA A 270 -23.86 21.63 -1.50
CA ALA A 270 -24.50 21.17 -0.26
C ALA A 270 -26.02 21.43 -0.12
N ALA A 271 -26.64 22.18 -1.05
CA ALA A 271 -28.05 22.59 -0.97
C ALA A 271 -28.94 22.13 -2.15
N ALA A 272 -28.46 21.24 -3.02
CA ALA A 272 -29.06 21.04 -4.35
C ALA A 272 -29.90 19.74 -4.52
N SER A 273 -30.79 19.73 -5.51
CA SER A 273 -31.65 18.57 -5.85
C SER A 273 -30.84 17.38 -6.41
N SER A 274 -31.45 16.19 -6.59
CA SER A 274 -30.73 15.02 -7.13
C SER A 274 -30.14 15.24 -8.52
N GLU A 275 -30.81 16.03 -9.36
CA GLU A 275 -30.35 16.38 -10.71
C GLU A 275 -29.17 17.38 -10.65
N ASP A 276 -29.22 18.34 -9.73
CA ASP A 276 -28.12 19.27 -9.48
C ASP A 276 -26.86 18.56 -8.93
N LYS A 277 -27.03 17.51 -8.12
CA LYS A 277 -25.92 16.70 -7.60
C LYS A 277 -25.19 15.94 -8.70
N ALA A 278 -25.91 15.38 -9.68
CA ALA A 278 -25.28 14.71 -10.81
C ALA A 278 -24.48 15.70 -11.69
N VAL A 279 -25.04 16.89 -11.93
CA VAL A 279 -24.34 17.96 -12.67
C VAL A 279 -23.10 18.44 -11.89
N ALA A 280 -23.20 18.62 -10.58
CA ALA A 280 -22.08 19.00 -9.73
C ALA A 280 -20.99 17.93 -9.71
N ALA A 281 -21.36 16.66 -9.57
CA ALA A 281 -20.44 15.52 -9.62
C ALA A 281 -19.67 15.47 -10.95
N ARG A 282 -20.37 15.61 -12.08
CA ARG A 282 -19.76 15.67 -13.41
C ARG A 282 -18.76 16.81 -13.55
N LYS A 283 -19.11 18.00 -13.05
CA LYS A 283 -18.23 19.17 -13.09
C LYS A 283 -16.99 18.98 -12.20
N ALA A 284 -17.16 18.37 -11.03
CA ALA A 284 -16.04 18.01 -10.15
C ALA A 284 -15.11 16.99 -10.82
N ALA A 285 -15.68 15.96 -11.44
CA ALA A 285 -14.93 14.94 -12.17
C ALA A 285 -14.17 15.52 -13.38
N GLN A 286 -14.76 16.48 -14.11
CA GLN A 286 -14.09 17.18 -15.20
C GLN A 286 -12.85 17.95 -14.71
N ARG A 287 -12.98 18.71 -13.62
CA ARG A 287 -11.85 19.44 -13.02
C ARG A 287 -10.76 18.50 -12.52
N MET A 288 -11.14 17.39 -11.88
CA MET A 288 -10.21 16.35 -11.46
C MET A 288 -9.48 15.74 -12.66
N GLY A 289 -10.23 15.40 -13.71
CA GLY A 289 -9.67 14.85 -14.94
C GLY A 289 -8.72 15.80 -15.67
N GLU A 290 -9.02 17.10 -15.70
CA GLU A 290 -8.12 18.13 -16.24
C GLU A 290 -6.81 18.21 -15.45
N ALA A 291 -6.89 18.23 -14.12
CA ALA A 291 -5.71 18.32 -13.29
C ALA A 291 -4.85 17.06 -13.28
N LEU A 292 -5.47 15.89 -13.17
CA LEU A 292 -4.81 14.60 -13.33
C LEU A 292 -4.16 14.51 -14.71
N GLY A 293 -4.88 14.95 -15.74
CA GLY A 293 -4.37 14.96 -17.10
C GLY A 293 -3.15 15.88 -17.29
N ASN A 294 -3.16 17.07 -16.69
CA ASN A 294 -2.00 17.97 -16.71
C ASN A 294 -0.79 17.34 -16.01
N HIS A 295 -1.00 16.77 -14.83
CA HIS A 295 0.06 16.11 -14.07
C HIS A 295 0.69 14.93 -14.84
N LEU A 296 -0.15 14.05 -15.41
CA LEU A 296 0.33 12.94 -16.23
C LEU A 296 1.03 13.44 -17.51
N THR A 297 0.54 14.52 -18.12
CA THR A 297 1.17 15.12 -19.30
C THR A 297 2.56 15.67 -18.98
N GLU A 298 2.73 16.33 -17.83
CA GLU A 298 4.04 16.78 -17.35
C GLU A 298 4.99 15.59 -17.15
N LEU A 299 4.56 14.54 -16.43
CA LEU A 299 5.35 13.34 -16.22
C LEU A 299 5.81 12.67 -17.53
N PHE A 300 4.90 12.50 -18.49
CA PHE A 300 5.24 11.91 -19.79
C PHE A 300 6.14 12.85 -20.63
N THR A 301 5.99 14.17 -20.51
CA THR A 301 6.87 15.14 -21.16
C THR A 301 8.30 15.02 -20.64
N ASP A 302 8.47 14.92 -19.32
CA ASP A 302 9.78 14.74 -18.69
C ASP A 302 10.39 13.38 -19.06
N LEU A 303 9.57 12.33 -19.13
CA LEU A 303 9.99 10.99 -19.58
C LEU A 303 10.43 10.98 -21.06
N GLU A 304 9.75 11.74 -21.92
CA GLU A 304 10.13 11.95 -23.33
C GLU A 304 11.42 12.78 -23.46
N ALA A 305 11.65 13.75 -22.57
CA ALA A 305 12.89 14.50 -22.51
C ALA A 305 14.08 13.59 -22.12
N LEU A 306 13.88 12.73 -21.11
CA LEU A 306 14.85 11.68 -20.74
C LEU A 306 15.14 10.76 -21.93
N ASN A 307 14.10 10.33 -22.65
CA ASN A 307 14.22 9.49 -23.84
C ASN A 307 15.05 10.16 -24.95
N SER A 308 14.70 11.39 -25.28
CA SER A 308 15.41 12.18 -26.29
C SER A 308 16.89 12.36 -25.93
N GLY A 309 17.19 12.63 -24.66
CA GLY A 309 18.55 12.74 -24.14
C GLY A 309 19.34 11.43 -24.32
N ILE A 310 18.79 10.32 -23.82
CA ILE A 310 19.45 9.01 -23.88
C ILE A 310 19.69 8.56 -25.32
N ILE A 311 18.67 8.63 -26.18
CA ILE A 311 18.77 8.20 -27.57
C ILE A 311 19.70 9.10 -28.37
N GLY A 312 19.72 10.41 -28.09
CA GLY A 312 20.67 11.35 -28.64
C GLY A 312 22.13 10.89 -28.45
N PHE A 313 22.49 10.43 -27.25
CA PHE A 313 23.84 9.92 -26.97
C PHE A 313 24.16 8.56 -27.61
N ILE A 314 23.16 7.71 -27.80
CA ILE A 314 23.34 6.36 -28.37
C ILE A 314 23.49 6.41 -29.90
N SER A 315 22.82 7.36 -30.55
CA SER A 315 22.82 7.52 -32.01
C SER A 315 24.22 7.71 -32.62
N GLY A 316 25.18 8.25 -31.87
CA GLY A 316 26.54 8.50 -32.33
C GLY A 316 27.43 7.26 -32.58
N ASN A 317 27.00 6.04 -32.22
CA ASN A 317 27.84 4.83 -32.22
C ASN A 317 27.17 3.56 -32.77
N SER A 318 26.00 3.68 -33.41
CA SER A 318 25.21 2.51 -33.81
C SER A 318 25.37 2.21 -35.30
N ALA A 319 25.78 0.99 -35.65
CA ALA A 319 25.71 0.45 -37.01
C ALA A 319 24.66 -0.67 -37.05
N ASP A 320 23.80 -0.68 -38.06
CA ASP A 320 22.89 -1.78 -38.40
C ASP A 320 21.97 -2.26 -37.26
N ASN A 321 21.19 -1.36 -36.64
CA ASN A 321 20.20 -1.66 -35.58
C ASN A 321 20.75 -2.36 -34.32
N ASN A 322 22.06 -2.49 -34.21
CA ASN A 322 22.72 -3.17 -33.10
C ASN A 322 23.26 -2.14 -32.11
N VAL A 323 22.45 -1.82 -31.10
CA VAL A 323 22.76 -0.85 -30.07
C VAL A 323 23.77 -1.46 -29.10
N ASN A 324 24.96 -0.85 -29.04
CA ASN A 324 26.01 -1.21 -28.08
C ASN A 324 26.19 -0.08 -27.07
N ILE A 325 25.71 -0.29 -25.83
CA ILE A 325 25.92 0.68 -24.75
C ILE A 325 27.36 0.59 -24.25
N THR A 326 28.18 1.55 -24.67
CA THR A 326 29.56 1.67 -24.21
C THR A 326 29.63 2.17 -22.76
N PRO A 327 30.78 2.02 -22.06
CA PRO A 327 30.98 2.62 -20.74
C PRO A 327 30.76 4.14 -20.72
N THR A 328 31.04 4.84 -21.82
CA THR A 328 30.77 6.27 -21.96
C THR A 328 29.27 6.53 -22.03
N ASN A 329 28.54 5.79 -22.88
CA ASN A 329 27.07 5.90 -22.94
C ASN A 329 26.46 5.64 -21.55
N ARG A 330 26.89 4.60 -20.84
CA ARG A 330 26.38 4.29 -19.50
C ARG A 330 26.61 5.43 -18.50
N ARG A 331 27.73 6.15 -18.58
CA ARG A 331 28.00 7.30 -17.70
C ARG A 331 27.03 8.45 -17.98
N GLU A 332 26.76 8.75 -19.25
CA GLU A 332 25.80 9.79 -19.62
C GLU A 332 24.36 9.40 -19.26
N ILE A 333 23.97 8.15 -19.53
CA ILE A 333 22.65 7.65 -19.14
C ILE A 333 22.47 7.72 -17.62
N LYS A 334 23.52 7.39 -16.84
CA LYS A 334 23.49 7.56 -15.38
C LYS A 334 23.22 9.01 -14.97
N LEU A 335 23.88 9.98 -15.60
CA LEU A 335 23.69 11.40 -15.25
C LEU A 335 22.27 11.86 -15.57
N LEU A 336 21.76 11.54 -16.75
CA LEU A 336 20.38 11.86 -17.14
C LEU A 336 19.34 11.19 -16.23
N ALA A 337 19.54 9.91 -15.88
CA ALA A 337 18.66 9.20 -14.97
C ALA A 337 18.73 9.79 -13.54
N ALA A 338 19.91 10.17 -13.06
CA ALA A 338 20.06 10.82 -11.76
C ALA A 338 19.36 12.18 -11.73
N ASP A 339 19.53 13.01 -12.76
CA ASP A 339 18.86 14.32 -12.87
C ASP A 339 17.33 14.15 -12.92
N PHE A 340 16.83 13.15 -13.65
CA PHE A 340 15.41 12.81 -13.68
C PHE A 340 14.90 12.39 -12.30
N LEU A 341 15.58 11.45 -11.64
CA LEU A 341 15.17 11.00 -10.31
C LEU A 341 15.28 12.12 -9.26
N ASP A 342 16.24 13.03 -9.35
CA ASP A 342 16.30 14.20 -8.45
C ASP A 342 15.13 15.17 -8.68
N ALA A 343 14.66 15.31 -9.93
CA ALA A 343 13.47 16.11 -10.26
C ALA A 343 12.15 15.45 -9.82
N HIS A 344 12.11 14.12 -9.79
CA HIS A 344 10.93 13.33 -9.43
C HIS A 344 11.17 12.51 -8.15
N PRO A 345 11.05 13.11 -6.95
CA PRO A 345 11.41 12.46 -5.69
C PRO A 345 10.58 11.21 -5.34
N ARG A 346 9.39 11.08 -5.93
CA ARG A 346 8.46 9.94 -5.77
C ARG A 346 8.71 8.78 -6.74
N VAL A 347 9.61 8.95 -7.69
CA VAL A 347 10.00 7.89 -8.61
C VAL A 347 11.11 7.05 -7.99
N ASP A 348 10.91 5.73 -7.97
CA ASP A 348 11.82 4.74 -7.42
C ASP A 348 13.01 4.48 -8.34
N GLY A 349 12.71 4.36 -9.64
CA GLY A 349 13.72 4.08 -10.65
C GLY A 349 13.29 4.47 -12.05
N CYS A 350 14.27 4.62 -12.93
CA CYS A 350 14.04 4.90 -14.33
C CYS A 350 15.21 4.39 -15.19
N GLY A 351 14.96 4.28 -16.50
CA GLY A 351 16.05 4.03 -17.43
C GLY A 351 15.63 3.47 -18.78
N LEU A 352 16.64 2.95 -19.48
CA LEU A 352 16.53 2.38 -20.82
C LEU A 352 16.45 0.87 -20.77
N VAL A 353 15.49 0.32 -21.48
CA VAL A 353 15.32 -1.12 -21.69
C VAL A 353 15.36 -1.40 -23.18
N LEU A 354 16.44 -2.03 -23.66
CA LEU A 354 16.59 -2.36 -25.08
C LEU A 354 15.92 -3.70 -25.42
N ALA A 355 15.34 -3.80 -26.60
CA ALA A 355 14.92 -5.10 -27.13
C ALA A 355 16.15 -5.99 -27.37
N ARG A 356 16.05 -7.28 -27.06
CA ARG A 356 17.07 -8.30 -27.34
C ARG A 356 17.44 -8.33 -28.81
N SER A 357 16.47 -8.16 -29.71
CA SER A 357 16.70 -8.11 -31.15
C SER A 357 17.56 -6.93 -31.60
N THR A 358 17.67 -5.87 -30.79
CA THR A 358 18.44 -4.67 -31.10
C THR A 358 19.65 -4.47 -30.19
N ALA A 359 19.78 -5.22 -29.10
CA ALA A 359 20.91 -5.13 -28.19
C ALA A 359 22.14 -5.89 -28.71
N HIS A 360 23.34 -5.36 -28.46
CA HIS A 360 24.60 -6.03 -28.75
C HIS A 360 24.67 -7.43 -28.14
N LYS A 361 25.02 -8.43 -28.97
CA LYS A 361 25.03 -9.88 -28.67
C LYS A 361 23.66 -10.51 -28.41
N SER A 362 22.57 -9.78 -28.59
CA SER A 362 21.20 -10.27 -28.42
C SER A 362 20.87 -10.85 -27.04
N GLN A 363 21.57 -10.38 -26.00
CA GLN A 363 21.39 -10.86 -24.62
C GLN A 363 20.38 -10.01 -23.81
N GLY A 364 19.76 -9.01 -24.44
CA GLY A 364 18.97 -8.00 -23.73
C GLY A 364 19.86 -7.05 -22.94
N GLN A 365 19.40 -5.82 -22.73
CA GLN A 365 20.16 -4.83 -21.99
C GLN A 365 19.23 -3.86 -21.27
N LEU A 366 19.27 -3.90 -19.94
CA LEU A 366 18.68 -2.90 -19.05
C LEU A 366 19.78 -2.00 -18.48
N GLU A 367 19.60 -0.71 -18.72
CA GLU A 367 20.33 0.36 -18.06
C GLU A 367 19.30 1.06 -17.17
N TRP A 368 19.19 0.58 -15.92
CA TRP A 368 18.15 0.97 -14.95
C TRP A 368 18.79 1.53 -13.68
N TRP A 369 18.36 2.69 -13.24
CA TRP A 369 18.86 3.36 -12.04
C TRP A 369 17.73 3.50 -11.03
N VAL A 370 18.06 3.19 -9.78
CA VAL A 370 17.16 3.26 -8.64
C VAL A 370 17.74 4.18 -7.58
N ARG A 371 16.85 4.83 -6.81
CA ARG A 371 17.24 5.60 -5.64
C ARG A 371 17.62 4.64 -4.50
N GLU A 372 18.83 4.79 -3.97
CA GLU A 372 19.23 4.09 -2.74
C GLU A 372 18.98 4.97 -1.50
N ASP A 373 19.31 6.25 -1.59
CA ASP A 373 19.19 7.26 -0.52
C ASP A 373 19.01 8.66 -1.16
N GLU A 374 18.75 9.69 -0.35
CA GLU A 374 18.69 11.09 -0.80
C GLU A 374 19.96 11.47 -1.61
N GLY A 375 19.77 11.82 -2.89
CA GLY A 375 20.84 12.19 -3.82
C GLY A 375 21.81 11.06 -4.20
N ARG A 376 21.50 9.79 -3.88
CA ARG A 376 22.33 8.63 -4.25
C ARG A 376 21.54 7.61 -5.08
N PHE A 377 22.10 7.32 -6.26
CA PHE A 377 21.52 6.43 -7.25
C PHE A 377 22.46 5.28 -7.60
N ALA A 378 21.91 4.08 -7.64
CA ALA A 378 22.62 2.87 -8.05
C ALA A 378 21.99 2.26 -9.29
N ARG A 379 22.84 1.57 -10.07
CA ARG A 379 22.38 0.84 -11.25
C ARG A 379 21.95 -0.55 -10.81
N TYR A 380 20.71 -0.92 -11.08
CA TYR A 380 20.22 -2.26 -10.80
C TYR A 380 20.67 -3.24 -11.90
N ALA A 381 21.04 -4.46 -11.52
CA ALA A 381 21.57 -5.46 -12.43
C ALA A 381 20.62 -6.65 -12.54
N PHE A 382 19.80 -6.67 -13.59
CA PHE A 382 18.91 -7.77 -13.89
C PHE A 382 19.63 -8.90 -14.61
N GLY A 383 19.28 -10.14 -14.29
CA GLY A 383 19.74 -11.31 -15.04
C GLY A 383 19.00 -11.40 -16.37
N VAL A 384 19.52 -10.82 -17.45
CA VAL A 384 18.83 -10.77 -18.75
C VAL A 384 19.21 -11.91 -19.70
N THR A 385 20.09 -12.80 -19.27
CA THR A 385 20.52 -13.98 -20.03
C THR A 385 19.50 -15.13 -19.86
N PRO A 386 18.90 -15.66 -20.94
CA PRO A 386 17.87 -16.72 -20.85
C PRO A 386 18.27 -17.97 -20.06
N GLU A 387 19.55 -18.32 -20.08
CA GLU A 387 20.09 -19.50 -19.39
C GLU A 387 20.40 -19.24 -17.89
N SER A 388 20.14 -18.04 -17.38
CA SER A 388 20.37 -17.66 -15.97
C SER A 388 19.25 -18.15 -15.05
N GLU A 389 19.59 -18.62 -13.84
CA GLU A 389 18.60 -18.92 -12.79
C GLU A 389 17.74 -17.72 -12.39
N ARG A 390 18.24 -16.50 -12.62
CA ARG A 390 17.52 -15.24 -12.40
C ARG A 390 17.16 -14.54 -13.71
N PHE A 391 16.80 -15.31 -14.73
CA PHE A 391 16.38 -14.75 -16.01
C PHE A 391 15.12 -13.88 -15.84
N TYR A 392 15.27 -12.59 -16.12
CA TYR A 392 14.21 -11.59 -16.13
C TYR A 392 13.76 -11.36 -17.57
N ASP A 393 12.73 -12.08 -18.00
CA ASP A 393 12.18 -12.01 -19.37
C ASP A 393 11.27 -10.80 -19.55
N TYR A 394 11.87 -9.61 -19.47
CA TYR A 394 11.14 -8.35 -19.50
C TYR A 394 10.37 -8.11 -20.80
N GLU A 395 10.75 -8.74 -21.91
CA GLU A 395 10.06 -8.58 -23.19
C GLU A 395 8.66 -9.21 -23.20
N GLN A 396 8.36 -10.10 -22.24
CA GLN A 396 7.03 -10.66 -22.04
C GLN A 396 6.18 -9.86 -21.06
N LEU A 397 6.74 -8.83 -20.43
CA LEU A 397 6.03 -8.04 -19.43
C LEU A 397 5.15 -6.98 -20.12
N PRO A 398 3.92 -6.73 -19.60
CA PRO A 398 2.97 -5.87 -20.29
C PRO A 398 3.46 -4.44 -20.50
N TRP A 399 4.30 -3.91 -19.59
CA TRP A 399 4.90 -2.58 -19.71
C TRP A 399 5.84 -2.48 -20.92
N PHE A 400 6.60 -3.53 -21.22
CA PHE A 400 7.50 -3.54 -22.38
C PHE A 400 6.70 -3.66 -23.66
N ILE A 401 5.77 -4.62 -23.72
CA ILE A 401 4.90 -4.86 -24.88
C ILE A 401 4.12 -3.60 -25.26
N THR A 402 3.55 -2.90 -24.27
CA THR A 402 2.74 -1.69 -24.50
C THR A 402 3.51 -0.65 -25.29
N SER A 403 4.69 -0.24 -24.85
CA SER A 403 5.45 0.78 -25.56
C SER A 403 6.28 0.25 -26.73
N TYR A 404 6.90 -0.93 -26.60
CA TYR A 404 7.75 -1.45 -27.66
C TYR A 404 6.95 -1.98 -28.87
N GLU A 405 5.91 -2.79 -28.65
CA GLU A 405 5.16 -3.41 -29.75
C GLU A 405 4.07 -2.49 -30.29
N HIS A 406 3.31 -1.82 -29.42
CA HIS A 406 2.22 -0.93 -29.84
C HIS A 406 2.70 0.49 -30.17
N GLY A 407 3.83 0.94 -29.62
CA GLY A 407 4.42 2.24 -29.97
C GLY A 407 3.70 3.42 -29.34
N THR A 408 2.98 3.19 -28.25
CA THR A 408 2.30 4.22 -27.46
C THR A 408 3.04 4.40 -26.14
N ILE A 409 2.85 5.54 -25.49
CA ILE A 409 3.13 5.61 -24.06
C ILE A 409 2.18 4.68 -23.28
N GLY A 410 2.50 4.36 -22.03
CA GLY A 410 1.65 3.50 -21.22
C GLY A 410 1.94 3.58 -19.73
N ALA A 411 0.93 3.25 -18.93
CA ALA A 411 1.05 2.99 -17.50
C ALA A 411 0.52 1.59 -17.19
N VAL A 412 1.38 0.73 -16.66
CA VAL A 412 1.07 -0.67 -16.38
C VAL A 412 1.26 -0.95 -14.89
N GLY A 413 0.32 -1.71 -14.33
CA GLY A 413 0.27 -2.02 -12.90
C GLY A 413 -1.10 -1.69 -12.30
N PRO A 414 -1.22 -1.73 -10.96
CA PRO A 414 -0.18 -2.18 -10.03
C PRO A 414 0.19 -3.66 -10.21
N TYR A 415 1.48 -3.99 -10.11
CA TYR A 415 1.94 -5.37 -10.01
C TYR A 415 3.09 -5.50 -9.01
N LEU A 416 3.24 -6.68 -8.40
CA LEU A 416 4.32 -6.96 -7.47
C LEU A 416 5.64 -7.13 -8.22
N ASP A 417 6.56 -6.18 -8.04
CA ASP A 417 7.89 -6.25 -8.65
C ASP A 417 8.89 -7.00 -7.75
N TYR A 418 8.73 -8.32 -7.71
CA TYR A 418 9.51 -9.20 -6.82
C TYR A 418 11.01 -9.29 -7.17
N LEU A 419 11.44 -8.81 -8.35
CA LEU A 419 12.84 -8.80 -8.78
C LEU A 419 13.48 -7.41 -8.78
N GLY A 420 12.73 -6.35 -8.47
CA GLY A 420 13.24 -5.00 -8.28
C GLY A 420 13.03 -4.53 -6.85
N VAL A 421 11.97 -3.75 -6.60
CA VAL A 421 11.73 -3.07 -5.31
C VAL A 421 10.91 -3.86 -4.29
N GLU A 422 10.47 -5.08 -4.61
CA GLU A 422 9.65 -5.95 -3.73
C GLU A 422 8.35 -5.28 -3.23
N ALA A 423 7.78 -4.37 -4.03
CA ALA A 423 6.54 -3.65 -3.74
C ALA A 423 5.60 -3.66 -4.96
N ASN A 424 4.34 -3.28 -4.75
CA ASN A 424 3.44 -3.01 -5.87
C ASN A 424 3.82 -1.68 -6.52
N ILE A 425 4.11 -1.72 -7.82
CA ILE A 425 4.52 -0.55 -8.60
C ILE A 425 3.60 -0.31 -9.79
N ILE A 426 3.64 0.92 -10.29
CA ILE A 426 3.12 1.32 -11.58
C ILE A 426 4.31 1.72 -12.45
N THR A 427 4.43 1.11 -13.62
CA THR A 427 5.51 1.39 -14.56
C THR A 427 5.00 2.23 -15.71
N PHE A 428 5.52 3.44 -15.84
CA PHE A 428 5.24 4.37 -16.92
C PHE A 428 6.29 4.22 -18.01
N THR A 429 5.87 4.18 -19.26
CA THR A 429 6.76 3.83 -20.39
C THR A 429 6.52 4.71 -21.61
N THR A 430 7.58 4.95 -22.37
CA THR A 430 7.57 5.61 -23.69
C THR A 430 8.46 4.85 -24.68
N PRO A 431 8.07 4.72 -25.96
CA PRO A 431 8.87 4.00 -26.96
C PRO A 431 10.22 4.69 -27.24
N ALA A 432 11.30 3.92 -27.23
CA ALA A 432 12.62 4.40 -27.61
C ALA A 432 12.90 4.10 -29.09
N THR A 433 13.07 5.14 -29.89
CA THR A 433 13.22 5.04 -31.36
C THR A 433 14.53 5.65 -31.82
N LEU A 434 15.36 4.87 -32.51
CA LEU A 434 16.61 5.29 -33.12
C LEU A 434 16.50 5.18 -34.65
N ASP A 435 16.79 6.26 -35.38
CA ASP A 435 16.71 6.34 -36.84
C ASP A 435 15.38 5.82 -37.43
N GLY A 436 14.27 6.15 -36.77
CA GLY A 436 12.92 5.73 -37.17
C GLY A 436 12.56 4.28 -36.86
N LYS A 437 13.42 3.54 -36.13
CA LYS A 437 13.16 2.17 -35.69
C LYS A 437 13.13 2.05 -34.17
N ARG A 438 12.15 1.32 -33.64
CA ARG A 438 12.04 1.06 -32.21
C ARG A 438 13.16 0.12 -31.75
N VAL A 439 13.95 0.58 -30.79
CA VAL A 439 15.08 -0.17 -30.20
C VAL A 439 14.81 -0.60 -28.76
N GLY A 440 13.73 -0.14 -28.16
CA GLY A 440 13.38 -0.47 -26.79
C GLY A 440 12.34 0.49 -26.23
N ILE A 441 12.40 0.72 -24.93
CA ILE A 441 11.59 1.69 -24.22
C ILE A 441 12.46 2.50 -23.25
N ILE A 442 11.93 3.65 -22.83
CA ILE A 442 12.33 4.31 -21.61
C ILE A 442 11.17 4.16 -20.62
N GLY A 443 11.48 3.88 -19.37
CA GLY A 443 10.47 3.75 -18.34
C GLY A 443 10.88 4.32 -17.01
N LEU A 444 9.90 4.45 -16.13
CA LEU A 444 10.05 4.72 -14.71
C LEU A 444 9.12 3.84 -13.90
N ASP A 445 9.50 3.59 -12.64
CA ASP A 445 8.68 2.90 -11.65
C ASP A 445 8.33 3.85 -10.50
N ILE A 446 7.08 3.80 -10.06
CA ILE A 446 6.58 4.45 -8.85
C ILE A 446 5.79 3.44 -8.01
N THR A 447 6.07 3.37 -6.71
CA THR A 447 5.25 2.55 -5.81
C THR A 447 3.81 3.04 -5.75
N VAL A 448 2.86 2.14 -5.47
CA VAL A 448 1.46 2.55 -5.23
C VAL A 448 1.36 3.49 -4.02
N ALA A 449 2.23 3.32 -3.03
CA ALA A 449 2.27 4.19 -1.85
C ALA A 449 2.64 5.63 -2.22
N ASP A 450 3.70 5.82 -3.01
CA ASP A 450 4.13 7.14 -3.47
C ASP A 450 3.14 7.77 -4.45
N PHE A 451 2.54 6.95 -5.34
CA PHE A 451 1.48 7.41 -6.24
C PHE A 451 0.22 7.84 -5.48
N GLU A 452 -0.14 7.12 -4.41
CA GLU A 452 -1.21 7.51 -3.50
C GLU A 452 -0.87 8.80 -2.77
N GLU A 453 0.34 8.94 -2.23
CA GLU A 453 0.74 10.16 -1.52
C GLU A 453 0.73 11.39 -2.43
N GLU A 454 1.13 11.24 -3.68
CA GLU A 454 1.15 12.32 -4.68
C GLU A 454 -0.25 12.73 -5.15
N LEU A 455 -1.14 11.76 -5.42
CA LEU A 455 -2.41 12.04 -6.11
C LEU A 455 -3.66 11.87 -5.25
N MET A 456 -3.62 11.20 -4.10
CA MET A 456 -4.79 11.08 -3.23
C MET A 456 -5.35 12.43 -2.78
N PRO A 457 -4.54 13.48 -2.48
CA PRO A 457 -5.09 14.80 -2.20
C PRO A 457 -6.04 15.29 -3.29
N LEU A 458 -5.72 15.07 -4.57
CA LEU A 458 -6.59 15.45 -5.69
C LEU A 458 -7.95 14.75 -5.63
N LEU A 459 -7.96 13.44 -5.35
CA LEU A 459 -9.20 12.66 -5.29
C LEU A 459 -10.05 13.03 -4.07
N MET A 460 -9.41 13.42 -2.97
CA MET A 460 -10.10 13.72 -1.71
C MET A 460 -10.77 15.10 -1.69
N HIS A 461 -10.33 16.07 -2.47
CA HIS A 461 -10.98 17.39 -2.54
C HIS A 461 -12.31 17.41 -3.31
N THR A 462 -12.99 16.26 -3.43
CA THR A 462 -14.20 16.11 -4.23
C THR A 462 -15.30 15.31 -3.52
N GLU A 463 -16.53 15.62 -3.88
CA GLU A 463 -17.76 14.94 -3.41
C GLU A 463 -18.11 13.71 -4.28
N ILE A 464 -17.11 13.16 -4.98
CA ILE A 464 -17.29 12.00 -5.86
C ILE A 464 -16.42 10.84 -5.38
N ASP A 465 -16.90 9.63 -5.62
CA ASP A 465 -16.02 8.48 -5.65
C ASP A 465 -15.34 8.47 -7.02
N ALA A 466 -14.02 8.37 -7.04
CA ALA A 466 -13.18 8.44 -8.20
C ALA A 466 -12.25 7.22 -8.23
N VAL A 467 -12.15 6.59 -9.40
CA VAL A 467 -11.31 5.41 -9.65
C VAL A 467 -10.49 5.67 -10.90
N ILE A 468 -9.17 5.66 -10.76
CA ILE A 468 -8.22 5.78 -11.86
C ILE A 468 -7.82 4.37 -12.27
N THR A 469 -7.88 4.08 -13.57
CA THR A 469 -7.53 2.77 -14.12
C THR A 469 -6.53 2.89 -15.27
N ASN A 470 -5.81 1.80 -15.54
CA ASN A 470 -5.02 1.66 -16.76
C ASN A 470 -5.89 1.21 -17.96
N SER A 471 -5.26 0.96 -19.11
CA SER A 471 -5.92 0.52 -20.35
C SER A 471 -6.62 -0.85 -20.24
N HIS A 472 -6.27 -1.66 -19.24
CA HIS A 472 -6.84 -2.98 -18.97
C HIS A 472 -7.95 -2.94 -17.91
N GLY A 473 -8.29 -1.77 -17.38
CA GLY A 473 -9.30 -1.63 -16.33
C GLY A 473 -8.78 -1.97 -14.92
N THR A 474 -7.48 -2.21 -14.74
CA THR A 474 -6.90 -2.37 -13.40
C THR A 474 -6.89 -1.02 -12.69
N VAL A 475 -7.34 -0.99 -11.45
CA VAL A 475 -7.34 0.19 -10.59
C VAL A 475 -5.91 0.57 -10.23
N LEU A 476 -5.48 1.78 -10.60
CA LEU A 476 -4.22 2.39 -10.22
C LEU A 476 -4.36 3.12 -8.87
N LEU A 477 -5.44 3.86 -8.70
CA LEU A 477 -5.72 4.68 -7.51
C LEU A 477 -7.24 4.88 -7.34
N SER A 478 -7.72 4.95 -6.10
CA SER A 478 -9.15 5.12 -5.81
C SER A 478 -9.38 5.73 -4.43
N ASN A 479 -10.38 6.59 -4.30
CA ASN A 479 -10.82 7.14 -3.00
C ASN A 479 -12.08 6.44 -2.44
N THR A 480 -12.43 5.27 -2.97
CA THR A 480 -13.56 4.46 -2.47
C THR A 480 -13.07 3.10 -1.96
N PRO A 481 -13.58 2.62 -0.81
CA PRO A 481 -13.22 1.31 -0.28
C PRO A 481 -13.73 0.14 -1.13
N GLU A 482 -14.58 0.41 -2.14
CA GLU A 482 -15.16 -0.62 -3.01
C GLU A 482 -14.25 -1.03 -4.17
N GLN A 483 -13.28 -0.19 -4.53
CA GLN A 483 -12.39 -0.40 -5.67
C GLN A 483 -10.97 -0.07 -5.22
N LEU A 484 -10.11 -1.06 -5.13
CA LEU A 484 -8.79 -0.93 -4.50
C LEU A 484 -7.68 -1.06 -5.54
N PRO A 485 -6.54 -0.37 -5.37
CA PRO A 485 -5.39 -0.52 -6.26
C PRO A 485 -5.00 -1.99 -6.47
N GLY A 486 -4.78 -2.38 -7.73
CA GLY A 486 -4.45 -3.75 -8.13
C GLY A 486 -5.66 -4.65 -8.43
N THR A 487 -6.88 -4.22 -8.12
CA THR A 487 -8.10 -4.94 -8.52
C THR A 487 -8.55 -4.55 -9.93
N LEU A 488 -9.30 -5.42 -10.59
CA LEU A 488 -9.99 -5.04 -11.83
C LEU A 488 -11.25 -4.26 -11.47
N LEU A 489 -11.43 -3.09 -12.09
CA LEU A 489 -12.70 -2.38 -12.04
C LEU A 489 -13.76 -3.35 -12.58
N GLN A 490 -14.70 -3.75 -11.71
CA GLN A 490 -15.77 -4.65 -12.11
C GLN A 490 -16.64 -3.94 -13.17
N GLU A 491 -16.37 -4.18 -14.46
CA GLU A 491 -17.04 -3.56 -15.61
C GLU A 491 -18.58 -3.72 -15.58
N ALA A 492 -19.10 -4.65 -14.78
CA ALA A 492 -20.52 -4.93 -14.67
C ALA A 492 -21.22 -3.95 -13.71
N SER A 493 -21.71 -2.81 -14.22
CA SER A 493 -23.04 -2.26 -13.80
C SER A 493 -23.39 -0.84 -14.28
N GLY A 494 -22.51 -0.08 -14.94
CA GLY A 494 -22.84 1.33 -15.24
C GLY A 494 -23.01 2.19 -13.98
N ILE A 495 -22.35 1.81 -12.88
CA ILE A 495 -22.32 2.54 -11.61
C ILE A 495 -21.45 3.80 -11.70
N PHE A 496 -20.38 3.77 -12.53
CA PHE A 496 -19.48 4.88 -12.73
C PHE A 496 -19.63 5.47 -14.13
N ASP A 497 -19.65 6.80 -14.21
CA ASP A 497 -19.45 7.57 -15.43
C ASP A 497 -17.95 7.65 -15.76
N GLN A 498 -17.61 7.80 -17.03
CA GLN A 498 -16.21 7.81 -17.50
C GLN A 498 -15.80 9.19 -18.04
N ILE A 499 -14.57 9.58 -17.75
CA ILE A 499 -13.88 10.73 -18.32
C ILE A 499 -12.53 10.27 -18.89
N LYS A 500 -12.28 10.65 -20.15
CA LYS A 500 -10.96 10.49 -20.76
C LYS A 500 -10.03 11.59 -20.26
N ILE A 501 -8.83 11.22 -19.87
CA ILE A 501 -7.81 12.13 -19.36
C ILE A 501 -6.59 12.13 -20.30
N GLN A 502 -5.87 13.23 -20.34
CA GLN A 502 -4.64 13.34 -21.14
C GLN A 502 -3.45 12.70 -20.40
N PRO A 503 -2.41 12.27 -21.11
CA PRO A 503 -2.37 12.08 -22.56
C PRO A 503 -3.22 10.85 -22.96
N LEU A 504 -4.06 10.98 -24.00
CA LEU A 504 -5.10 9.99 -24.35
C LEU A 504 -4.54 8.60 -24.71
N ASP A 505 -3.33 8.54 -25.24
CA ASP A 505 -2.63 7.34 -25.65
C ASP A 505 -1.96 6.59 -24.49
N SER A 506 -1.87 7.18 -23.29
CA SER A 506 -1.45 6.47 -22.07
C SER A 506 -2.40 5.34 -21.67
N GLY A 507 -3.64 5.40 -22.15
CA GLY A 507 -4.69 4.46 -21.79
C GLY A 507 -5.24 4.63 -20.38
N ILE A 508 -4.79 5.63 -19.62
CA ILE A 508 -5.29 5.91 -18.27
C ILE A 508 -6.69 6.54 -18.36
N GLN A 509 -7.60 6.08 -17.50
CA GLN A 509 -9.00 6.50 -17.50
C GLN A 509 -9.45 6.88 -16.10
N LEU A 510 -10.33 7.89 -16.01
CA LEU A 510 -10.99 8.30 -14.78
C LEU A 510 -12.46 7.86 -14.79
N PHE A 511 -12.85 7.08 -13.80
CA PHE A 511 -14.22 6.69 -13.52
C PHE A 511 -14.71 7.44 -12.29
N TYR A 512 -15.98 7.87 -12.28
CA TYR A 512 -16.54 8.58 -11.14
C TYR A 512 -18.03 8.33 -10.93
N ARG A 513 -18.50 8.56 -9.69
CA ARG A 513 -19.92 8.64 -9.34
C ARG A 513 -20.12 9.62 -8.19
N PRO A 514 -21.32 10.20 -8.02
CA PRO A 514 -21.62 10.99 -6.83
C PRO A 514 -21.42 10.14 -5.56
N ARG A 515 -20.69 10.68 -4.58
CA ARG A 515 -20.52 9.97 -3.30
C ARG A 515 -21.89 9.87 -2.62
N VAL A 516 -22.28 8.65 -2.26
CA VAL A 516 -23.53 8.44 -1.51
C VAL A 516 -23.25 8.87 -0.07
N GLY A 517 -23.61 10.12 0.26
CA GLY A 517 -23.60 10.55 1.66
C GLY A 517 -24.45 9.61 2.50
N LYS A 518 -24.00 9.25 3.71
CA LYS A 518 -24.81 8.49 4.67
C LYS A 518 -26.18 9.19 4.78
N ARG A 519 -27.25 8.44 4.46
CA ARG A 519 -28.63 8.84 4.75
C ARG A 519 -28.88 8.86 6.23
#